data_AF-A0A7Y2ZUN1-F1
#
_entry.id   AF-A0A7Y2ZUN1-F1
#
_cell.length_a   1.000
_cell.length_b   1.000
_cell.length_c   1.000
_cell.angle_alpha   90.00
_cell.angle_beta   90.00
_cell.angle_gamma   90.00
#
_symmetry.space_group_name_H-M   'P 1'
#
loop_
_entity.id
_entity.type
_entity.pdbx_description
1 polymer ?
#
loop_
_entity_poly.entity_id
_entity_poly.type
_entity_poly.pdbx_seq_one_letter_code
_entity_poly.pdbx_strand_id
1 'polypeptide(L)'
;MIKILYFSGEHCSVCKALKPKLTEAISIKFPTIDIEIIDVNASQEIAAQHLVFTLPVVLIMVEGKEQYRFARSFSISDVMDKLERLFTLYENN
;
A
#
# COMPACT_ATOMS: atom_id res chain seq x y z
N MET A 1 -12.69 8.46 -0.10
CA MET A 1 -11.24 8.81 -0.22
C MET A 1 -10.42 7.52 -0.20
N ILE A 2 -9.52 7.35 -1.18
CA ILE A 2 -8.64 6.18 -1.31
C ILE A 2 -7.29 6.49 -0.65
N LYS A 3 -6.77 5.58 0.17
CA LYS A 3 -5.46 5.69 0.83
C LYS A 3 -4.69 4.38 0.70
N ILE A 4 -3.37 4.47 0.56
CA ILE A 4 -2.47 3.32 0.52
C ILE A 4 -1.65 3.29 1.81
N LEU A 5 -1.61 2.14 2.48
CA LEU A 5 -0.71 1.91 3.61
C LEU A 5 0.39 0.94 3.18
N TYR A 6 1.63 1.41 3.14
CA TYR A 6 2.81 0.61 2.81
C TYR A 6 3.58 0.28 4.09
N PHE A 7 3.46 -0.95 4.55
CA PHE A 7 4.19 -1.44 5.71
C PHE A 7 5.56 -1.96 5.28
N SER A 8 6.60 -1.36 5.86
CA SER A 8 8.00 -1.60 5.57
C SER A 8 8.81 -1.78 6.86
N GLY A 9 10.04 -2.24 6.75
CA GLY A 9 10.95 -2.36 7.89
C GLY A 9 12.40 -2.26 7.45
N GLU A 10 13.27 -1.87 8.38
CA GLU A 10 14.66 -1.49 8.12
C GLU A 10 15.49 -2.65 7.51
N HIS A 11 15.20 -3.87 7.96
CA HIS A 11 15.89 -5.11 7.54
C HIS A 11 15.23 -5.82 6.34
N CYS A 12 14.30 -5.18 5.64
CA CYS A 12 13.58 -5.77 4.51
C CYS A 12 14.24 -5.42 3.15
N SER A 13 15.06 -6.32 2.61
CA SER A 13 15.74 -6.13 1.31
C SER A 13 14.75 -5.93 0.15
N VAL A 14 13.63 -6.64 0.15
CA VAL A 14 12.59 -6.52 -0.89
C VAL A 14 11.91 -5.15 -0.84
N CYS A 15 11.69 -4.61 0.36
CA CYS A 15 11.07 -3.31 0.56
C CYS A 15 11.90 -2.19 -0.07
N LYS A 16 13.24 -2.26 0.01
CA LYS A 16 14.15 -1.27 -0.59
C LYS A 16 14.00 -1.16 -2.11
N ALA A 17 13.72 -2.27 -2.79
CA ALA A 17 13.51 -2.28 -4.23
C ALA A 17 12.07 -1.92 -4.63
N LEU A 18 11.09 -2.35 -3.82
CA LEU A 18 9.67 -2.24 -4.16
C LEU A 18 9.08 -0.87 -3.81
N LYS A 19 9.45 -0.32 -2.64
CA LYS A 19 8.93 0.95 -2.13
C LYS A 19 9.05 2.09 -3.17
N PRO A 20 10.24 2.47 -3.67
CA PRO A 20 10.36 3.61 -4.58
C PRO A 20 9.58 3.41 -5.88
N LYS A 21 9.64 2.21 -6.46
CA LYS A 21 8.95 1.90 -7.73
C LYS A 21 7.43 1.95 -7.59
N LEU A 22 6.90 1.45 -6.48
CA LEU A 22 5.46 1.46 -6.22
C LEU A 22 4.98 2.89 -5.93
N THR A 23 5.69 3.64 -5.07
CA THR A 23 5.31 5.02 -4.74
C THR A 23 5.35 5.93 -5.97
N GLU A 24 6.35 5.76 -6.84
CA GLU A 24 6.48 6.51 -8.09
C GLU A 24 5.33 6.17 -9.05
N ALA A 25 5.05 4.88 -9.27
CA ALA A 25 3.97 4.45 -10.16
C ALA A 25 2.60 4.98 -9.72
N ILE A 26 2.31 4.95 -8.41
CA ILE A 26 1.06 5.49 -7.87
C ILE A 26 1.04 7.02 -7.99
N SER A 27 2.12 7.72 -7.63
CA SER A 27 2.15 9.20 -7.69
C SER A 27 1.98 9.73 -9.12
N ILE A 28 2.52 9.04 -10.13
CA ILE A 28 2.39 9.42 -11.54
C ILE A 28 0.96 9.21 -12.05
N LYS A 29 0.35 8.07 -11.73
CA LYS A 29 -0.96 7.69 -12.30
C LYS A 29 -2.16 8.18 -11.48
N PHE A 30 -1.98 8.33 -10.17
CA PHE A 30 -3.01 8.66 -9.19
C PHE A 30 -2.50 9.71 -8.18
N PRO A 31 -2.24 10.95 -8.63
CA PRO A 31 -1.63 11.99 -7.79
C PRO A 31 -2.51 12.43 -6.60
N THR A 32 -3.80 12.08 -6.60
CA THR A 32 -4.75 12.38 -5.52
C THR A 32 -4.76 11.34 -4.40
N ILE A 33 -4.11 10.19 -4.59
CA ILE A 33 -4.09 9.09 -3.62
C ILE A 33 -2.96 9.31 -2.63
N ASP A 34 -3.33 9.36 -1.35
CA ASP A 34 -2.36 9.46 -0.26
C ASP A 34 -1.67 8.12 0.00
N ILE A 35 -0.34 8.16 0.11
CA ILE A 35 0.49 6.98 0.39
C ILE A 35 1.18 7.18 1.74
N GLU A 36 0.77 6.41 2.74
CA GLU A 36 1.39 6.40 4.04
C GLU A 36 2.36 5.23 4.15
N ILE A 37 3.63 5.54 4.41
CA ILE A 37 4.66 4.54 4.63
C ILE A 37 4.81 4.35 6.13
N ILE A 38 4.57 3.13 6.58
CA ILE A 38 4.62 2.75 7.99
C ILE A 38 5.86 1.88 8.18
N ASP A 39 6.77 2.35 9.03
CA ASP A 39 7.89 1.52 9.50
C ASP A 39 7.40 0.67 10.68
N VAL A 40 7.37 -0.65 10.52
CA VAL A 40 6.86 -1.55 11.56
C VAL A 40 7.81 -1.71 12.75
N ASN A 41 9.10 -1.39 12.58
CA ASN A 41 10.06 -1.37 13.68
C ASN A 41 9.78 -0.17 14.59
N ALA A 42 9.40 0.98 14.01
CA ALA A 42 9.02 2.18 14.77
C ALA A 42 7.55 2.17 15.25
N SER A 43 6.64 1.54 14.51
CA SER A 43 5.18 1.59 14.72
C SER A 43 4.55 0.20 14.89
N GLN A 44 5.05 -0.57 15.86
CA GLN A 44 4.60 -1.95 16.11
C GLN A 44 3.10 -2.06 16.42
N GLU A 45 2.54 -1.10 17.18
CA GLU A 45 1.12 -1.12 17.54
C GLU A 45 0.22 -1.00 16.30
N ILE A 46 0.53 -0.08 15.39
CA ILE A 46 -0.21 0.12 14.14
C ILE A 46 -0.10 -1.14 13.26
N ALA A 47 1.10 -1.73 13.16
CA ALA A 47 1.29 -2.97 12.43
C ALA A 47 0.43 -4.11 13.01
N ALA A 48 0.36 -4.24 14.33
CA ALA A 48 -0.46 -5.25 15.01
C ALA A 48 -1.96 -5.02 14.80
N GLN A 49 -2.43 -3.77 14.89
CA GLN A 49 -3.83 -3.41 14.61
C GLN A 49 -4.27 -3.78 13.19
N HIS A 50 -3.36 -3.69 12.22
CA HIS A 50 -3.58 -4.10 10.83
C HIS A 50 -3.21 -5.56 10.54
N LEU A 51 -2.89 -6.37 11.57
CA LEU A 51 -2.49 -7.78 11.47
C LEU A 51 -1.30 -8.00 10.50
N VAL A 52 -0.35 -7.07 10.52
CA VAL A 52 0.86 -7.10 9.69
C VAL A 52 1.98 -7.80 10.45
N PHE A 53 2.17 -9.09 10.16
CA PHE A 53 3.22 -9.93 10.75
C PHE A 53 4.32 -10.33 9.75
N THR A 54 4.20 -9.87 8.50
CA THR A 54 5.15 -10.15 7.41
C THR A 54 5.40 -8.88 6.63
N LEU A 55 6.54 -8.77 5.97
CA LEU A 55 6.90 -7.63 5.13
C LEU A 55 7.37 -8.10 3.74
N PRO A 56 7.20 -7.27 2.69
CA PRO A 56 6.39 -6.05 2.66
C PRO A 56 4.88 -6.36 2.69
N VAL A 57 4.08 -5.41 3.18
CA VAL A 57 2.61 -5.42 3.04
C VAL A 57 2.11 -4.10 2.48
N VAL A 58 1.17 -4.17 1.55
CA VAL A 58 0.47 -3.01 0.98
C VAL A 58 -1.02 -3.20 1.18
N LEU A 59 -1.67 -2.22 1.82
CA LEU A 59 -3.12 -2.19 1.97
C LEU A 59 -3.69 -1.06 1.11
N ILE A 60 -4.77 -1.36 0.39
CA ILE A 60 -5.59 -0.34 -0.28
C ILE A 60 -6.82 -0.11 0.59
N MET A 61 -6.92 1.09 1.13
CA MET A 61 -8.01 1.52 2.00
C MET A 61 -8.95 2.42 1.20
N VAL A 62 -10.25 2.18 1.29
CA VAL A 62 -11.29 3.06 0.72
C VAL A 62 -12.27 3.39 1.82
N GLU A 63 -12.41 4.68 2.13
CA GLU A 63 -13.31 5.18 3.18
C GLU A 63 -13.09 4.49 4.54
N GLY A 64 -11.81 4.29 4.89
CA GLY A 64 -11.41 3.66 6.15
C GLY A 64 -11.54 2.13 6.17
N LYS A 65 -11.99 1.49 5.09
CA LYS A 65 -12.10 0.02 4.98
C LYS A 65 -11.02 -0.55 4.07
N GLU A 66 -10.41 -1.64 4.49
CA GLU A 66 -9.48 -2.42 3.68
C GLU A 66 -10.23 -3.07 2.50
N GLN A 67 -9.83 -2.75 1.27
CA GLN A 67 -10.35 -3.35 0.05
C GLN A 67 -9.44 -4.43 -0.50
N TYR A 68 -8.12 -4.20 -0.44
CA TYR A 68 -7.11 -5.15 -0.90
C TYR A 68 -5.91 -5.19 0.03
N ARG A 69 -5.32 -6.37 0.13
CA ARG A 69 -4.09 -6.66 0.87
C ARG A 69 -3.12 -7.44 0.00
N PHE A 70 -1.90 -6.93 -0.11
CA PHE A 70 -0.80 -7.59 -0.78
C PHE A 70 0.30 -7.87 0.23
N ALA A 71 0.74 -9.13 0.33
CA ALA A 71 1.71 -9.54 1.34
C ALA A 71 2.73 -10.52 0.74
N ARG A 72 4.00 -10.38 1.15
CA ARG A 72 5.14 -11.24 0.80
C ARG A 72 5.52 -11.26 -0.69
N SER A 73 4.63 -11.70 -1.59
CA SER A 73 4.90 -11.84 -3.01
C SER A 73 3.75 -11.23 -3.82
N PHE A 74 4.04 -10.10 -4.44
CA PHE A 74 3.15 -9.40 -5.36
C PHE A 74 3.99 -8.52 -6.29
N SER A 75 3.45 -8.22 -7.46
CA SER A 75 4.05 -7.28 -8.39
C SER A 75 3.44 -5.88 -8.22
N ILE A 76 4.15 -4.87 -8.71
CA ILE A 76 3.61 -3.50 -8.78
C ILE A 76 2.36 -3.48 -9.65
N SER A 77 2.35 -4.23 -10.74
CA SER A 77 1.21 -4.34 -11.64
C SER A 77 -0.05 -4.85 -10.94
N ASP A 78 0.07 -5.81 -10.01
CA ASP A 78 -1.07 -6.31 -9.24
C ASP A 78 -1.73 -5.20 -8.40
N VAL A 79 -0.90 -4.36 -7.76
CA VAL A 79 -1.39 -3.22 -6.97
C VAL A 79 -2.05 -2.19 -7.89
N MET A 80 -1.41 -1.86 -9.01
CA MET A 80 -1.89 -0.85 -9.96
C MET A 80 -3.22 -1.25 -10.63
N ASP A 81 -3.41 -2.53 -10.96
CA ASP A 81 -4.66 -3.07 -11.51
C ASP A 81 -5.83 -2.89 -10.54
N LYS A 82 -5.63 -3.25 -9.26
CA LYS A 82 -6.67 -3.07 -8.24
C LYS A 82 -6.94 -1.61 -7.93
N LEU A 83 -5.90 -0.79 -7.95
CA LEU A 83 -6.03 0.65 -7.74
C LEU A 83 -6.81 1.31 -8.88
N GLU A 84 -6.51 0.99 -10.14
CA GLU A 84 -7.24 1.50 -11.31
C GLU A 84 -8.73 1.13 -11.27
N ARG A 85 -9.03 -0.13 -10.93
CA ARG A 85 -10.40 -0.60 -10.75
C ARG A 85 -11.14 0.19 -9.67
N LEU A 86 -10.54 0.39 -8.49
CA LEU A 86 -11.15 1.15 -7.41
C LEU A 86 -11.29 2.63 -7.77
N PHE A 87 -10.27 3.24 -8.35
CA PHE A 87 -10.31 4.64 -8.76
C PHE A 87 -11.48 4.89 -9.72
N THR A 88 -11.67 4.01 -10.71
CA THR A 88 -12.79 4.09 -11.65
C THR A 88 -14.17 3.94 -10.97
N LEU A 89 -14.27 3.09 -9.95
CA LEU A 89 -15.53 2.87 -9.23
C LEU A 89 -15.93 4.04 -8.32
N TYR A 90 -14.94 4.72 -7.74
CA TYR A 90 -15.16 5.74 -6.70
C TYR A 90 -14.98 7.19 -7.19
N GLU A 91 -14.36 7.46 -8.35
CA GLU A 91 -14.30 8.81 -8.95
C GLU A 91 -15.48 9.12 -9.89
N ASN A 92 -16.23 8.11 -10.33
CA ASN A 92 -17.42 8.30 -11.18
C ASN A 92 -18.73 8.55 -10.38
N ASN A 93 -18.65 8.99 -9.12
CA ASN A 93 -19.82 9.20 -8.26
C ASN A 93 -19.71 10.48 -7.45
#